data_AF-I4AFW6-F1
#
_entry.id   AF-I4AFW6-F1
#
_cell.length_a   1.000
_cell.length_b   1.000
_cell.length_c   1.000
_cell.angle_alpha   90.00
_cell.angle_beta   90.00
_cell.angle_gamma   90.00
#
_symmetry.space_group_name_H-M   'P 1'
#
loop_
_entity.id
_entity.type
_entity.pdbx_description
1 polymer ?
#
loop_
_entity_poly.entity_id
_entity_poly.type
_entity_poly.pdbx_seq_one_letter_code
_entity_poly.pdbx_strand_id
1 'polypeptide(L)'
;MSDIPHIETIFSIKKCSTLKIVDSIHKILLNYNFDIEIYSGFGYINEVEDDDDENLSDNILFDIDSKQDADKFIKILKENPTGGSLKYSAIRGFYETKDNPDFYPYDLIVSYYSFDNQTIEGVLMTIREETYNYFESLFDEINKTIYDEIKPLKAYKRRETDASEIGEKILELYLKGNLTQSIIKEQKLEELFS
;
A
#
# COMPACT_ATOMS: atom_id res chain seq x y z
N MET A 1 9.39 14.68 16.29
CA MET A 1 10.22 13.65 15.64
C MET A 1 10.46 14.15 14.23
N SER A 2 11.65 13.98 13.65
CA SER A 2 11.87 14.38 12.25
C SER A 2 11.06 13.44 11.38
N ASP A 3 10.15 13.98 10.57
CA ASP A 3 9.36 13.18 9.64
C ASP A 3 10.31 12.47 8.67
N ILE A 4 10.15 11.15 8.56
CA ILE A 4 11.01 10.31 7.74
C ILE A 4 10.43 10.39 6.32
N PRO A 5 11.23 10.73 5.29
CA PRO A 5 10.71 10.74 3.93
C PRO A 5 10.31 9.34 3.44
N HIS A 6 9.26 9.29 2.64
CA HIS A 6 8.70 8.09 2.05
C HIS A 6 8.50 8.27 0.53
N ILE A 7 8.53 7.15 -0.18
CA ILE A 7 8.06 7.05 -1.56
C ILE A 7 6.73 6.33 -1.53
N GLU A 8 5.75 6.94 -2.19
CA GLU A 8 4.41 6.37 -2.37
C GLU A 8 4.19 6.04 -3.83
N THR A 9 3.69 4.84 -4.08
CA THR A 9 3.12 4.46 -5.38
C THR A 9 1.61 4.28 -5.23
N ILE A 10 0.86 5.06 -6.00
CA ILE A 10 -0.60 5.15 -5.95
C ILE A 10 -1.15 4.48 -7.20
N PHE A 11 -1.93 3.41 -7.03
CA PHE A 11 -2.65 2.74 -8.10
C PHE A 11 -4.15 2.97 -7.93
N SER A 12 -4.78 3.62 -8.90
CA SER A 12 -6.25 3.63 -8.98
C SER A 12 -6.70 2.44 -9.81
N ILE A 13 -7.61 1.63 -9.28
CA ILE A 13 -8.12 0.44 -9.95
C ILE A 13 -9.60 0.58 -10.27
N LYS A 14 -10.04 -0.12 -11.31
CA LYS A 14 -11.47 -0.30 -11.53
C LYS A 14 -12.04 -1.13 -10.35
N LYS A 15 -13.23 -0.75 -9.87
CA LYS A 15 -13.99 -1.48 -8.83
C LYS A 15 -13.81 -2.98 -8.98
N CYS A 16 -13.21 -3.58 -7.96
CA CYS A 16 -12.86 -4.99 -7.94
C CYS A 16 -13.11 -5.57 -6.54
N SER A 17 -13.33 -6.88 -6.46
CA SER A 17 -13.43 -7.54 -5.16
C SER A 17 -12.11 -7.44 -4.40
N THR A 18 -12.18 -7.16 -3.09
CA THR A 18 -11.02 -7.10 -2.19
C THR A 18 -10.20 -8.38 -2.25
N LEU A 19 -10.86 -9.53 -2.25
CA LEU A 19 -10.22 -10.84 -2.38
C LEU A 19 -9.25 -10.88 -3.58
N LYS A 20 -9.71 -10.49 -4.77
CA LYS A 20 -8.91 -10.61 -5.98
C LYS A 20 -7.69 -9.70 -5.95
N ILE A 21 -7.85 -8.45 -5.50
CA ILE A 21 -6.73 -7.50 -5.48
C ILE A 21 -5.71 -7.86 -4.39
N VAL A 22 -6.18 -8.20 -3.18
CA VAL A 22 -5.30 -8.63 -2.08
C VAL A 22 -4.53 -9.89 -2.47
N ASP A 23 -5.19 -10.90 -3.07
CA ASP A 23 -4.51 -12.12 -3.55
C ASP A 23 -3.45 -11.82 -4.61
N SER A 24 -3.74 -10.91 -5.54
CA SER A 24 -2.83 -10.58 -6.63
C SER A 24 -1.58 -9.88 -6.09
N ILE A 25 -1.76 -8.84 -5.27
CA ILE A 25 -0.64 -8.09 -4.69
C ILE A 25 0.17 -8.98 -3.75
N HIS A 26 -0.49 -9.73 -2.86
CA HIS A 26 0.18 -10.63 -1.94
C HIS A 26 1.03 -11.68 -2.67
N LYS A 27 0.48 -12.30 -3.72
CA LYS A 27 1.23 -13.27 -4.54
C LYS A 27 2.43 -12.64 -5.24
N ILE A 28 2.28 -11.42 -5.77
CA ILE A 28 3.40 -10.69 -6.39
C ILE A 28 4.50 -10.48 -5.36
N LEU A 29 4.17 -9.95 -4.18
CA LEU A 29 5.14 -9.70 -3.12
C LEU A 29 5.87 -10.97 -2.67
N LEU A 30 5.15 -12.09 -2.51
CA LEU A 30 5.76 -13.39 -2.22
C LEU A 30 6.75 -13.83 -3.31
N ASN A 31 6.45 -13.61 -4.59
CA ASN A 31 7.37 -13.93 -5.70
C ASN A 31 8.65 -13.08 -5.64
N TYR A 32 8.56 -11.87 -5.10
CA TYR A 32 9.68 -10.98 -4.82
C TYR A 32 10.27 -11.17 -3.43
N ASN A 33 10.00 -12.30 -2.76
CA ASN A 33 10.57 -12.65 -1.45
C ASN A 33 10.25 -11.64 -0.34
N PHE A 34 9.08 -11.01 -0.43
CA PHE A 34 8.46 -10.29 0.68
C PHE A 34 7.43 -11.20 1.34
N ASP A 35 7.34 -11.15 2.66
CA ASP A 35 6.27 -11.78 3.42
C ASP A 35 5.66 -10.72 4.37
N ILE A 36 4.51 -11.03 4.95
CA ILE A 36 3.91 -10.15 5.97
C ILE A 36 4.88 -10.05 7.14
N GLU A 37 5.08 -8.83 7.63
CA GLU A 37 5.96 -8.59 8.76
C GLU A 37 5.35 -9.16 10.04
N ILE A 38 6.12 -10.00 10.73
CA ILE A 38 5.74 -10.65 11.99
C ILE A 38 6.55 -10.00 13.12
N TYR A 39 5.99 -9.88 14.32
CA TYR A 39 6.61 -9.36 15.56
C TYR A 39 6.77 -7.83 15.65
N SER A 40 6.54 -7.12 14.55
CA SER A 40 6.44 -5.64 14.47
C SER A 40 5.48 -5.18 13.37
N GLY A 41 4.71 -6.13 12.83
CA GLY A 41 3.67 -5.86 11.84
C GLY A 41 2.36 -5.50 12.49
N PHE A 42 1.61 -4.66 11.79
CA PHE A 42 0.22 -4.40 12.08
C PHE A 42 -0.60 -4.54 10.80
N GLY A 43 -1.84 -4.98 10.98
CA GLY A 43 -2.87 -4.83 9.98
C GLY A 43 -3.94 -3.88 10.52
N TYR A 44 -4.58 -3.10 9.66
CA TYR A 44 -5.81 -2.44 10.05
C TYR A 44 -6.89 -2.61 8.99
N ILE A 45 -8.13 -2.52 9.43
CA ILE A 45 -9.32 -2.59 8.59
C ILE A 45 -10.11 -1.32 8.86
N ASN A 46 -10.58 -0.69 7.77
CA ASN A 46 -11.48 0.45 7.88
C ASN A 46 -12.86 -0.07 8.32
N GLU A 47 -13.46 0.47 9.37
CA GLU A 47 -14.85 0.10 9.70
C GLU A 47 -15.84 0.84 8.79
N VAL A 48 -16.98 0.19 8.51
CA VAL A 48 -18.16 0.89 7.96
C VAL A 48 -18.82 1.57 9.15
N GLU A 49 -18.84 2.90 9.17
CA GLU A 49 -19.76 3.63 10.05
C GLU A 49 -21.19 3.25 9.65
N ASP A 50 -21.93 2.60 10.54
CA ASP A 50 -23.39 2.66 10.50
C ASP A 50 -23.76 4.08 10.96
N ASP A 51 -24.12 4.94 9.99
CA ASP A 51 -24.56 6.33 10.16
C ASP A 51 -25.29 6.57 11.51
N ASP A 52 -24.69 7.38 12.41
CA ASP A 52 -25.40 8.32 13.30
C ASP A 52 -24.50 9.10 14.30
N ASP A 53 -23.18 8.86 14.37
CA ASP A 53 -22.30 9.69 15.23
C ASP A 53 -21.07 10.21 14.46
N GLU A 54 -20.93 11.53 14.39
CA GLU A 54 -19.83 12.28 13.75
C GLU A 54 -18.47 12.10 14.49
N ASN A 55 -18.02 10.87 14.68
CA ASN A 55 -16.71 10.57 15.26
C ASN A 55 -15.98 9.52 14.41
N LEU A 56 -15.08 10.01 13.54
CA LEU A 56 -13.87 9.37 13.02
C LEU A 56 -13.83 7.83 13.10
N SER A 57 -14.16 7.16 11.99
CA SER A 57 -13.83 5.77 11.65
C SER A 57 -12.87 5.07 12.63
N ASP A 58 -13.40 4.20 13.49
CA ASP A 58 -12.59 3.36 14.37
C ASP A 58 -11.87 2.30 13.52
N ASN A 59 -10.62 2.56 13.14
CA ASN A 59 -9.79 1.55 12.49
C ASN A 59 -9.49 0.41 13.47
N ILE A 60 -9.88 -0.83 13.15
CA ILE A 60 -9.49 -1.98 13.98
C ILE A 60 -8.04 -2.32 13.68
N LEU A 61 -7.15 -2.09 14.65
CA LEU A 61 -5.75 -2.52 14.61
C LEU A 61 -5.62 -3.99 15.04
N PHE A 62 -4.84 -4.76 14.30
CA PHE A 62 -4.49 -6.14 14.59
C PHE A 62 -2.97 -6.26 14.70
N ASP A 63 -2.50 -6.72 15.85
CA ASP A 63 -1.10 -7.09 16.04
C ASP A 63 -0.82 -8.41 15.31
N ILE A 64 0.27 -8.45 14.54
CA ILE A 64 0.70 -9.64 13.78
C ILE A 64 1.95 -10.21 14.44
N ASP A 65 1.74 -11.07 15.44
CA ASP A 65 2.81 -11.69 16.24
C ASP A 65 3.20 -13.09 15.75
N SER A 66 2.42 -13.65 14.84
CA SER A 66 2.70 -14.96 14.28
C SER A 66 2.23 -15.08 12.83
N LYS A 67 2.71 -16.12 12.15
CA LYS A 67 2.19 -16.49 10.83
C LYS A 67 0.70 -16.81 10.85
N GLN A 68 0.20 -17.40 11.94
CA GLN A 68 -1.22 -17.70 12.08
C GLN A 68 -2.06 -16.42 12.17
N ASP A 69 -1.52 -15.39 12.83
CA ASP A 69 -2.16 -14.07 12.90
C ASP A 69 -2.13 -13.38 11.53
N ALA A 70 -1.02 -13.47 10.80
CA ALA A 70 -0.92 -12.97 9.43
C ALA A 70 -1.92 -13.65 8.49
N ASP A 71 -1.99 -14.98 8.51
CA ASP A 71 -2.93 -15.76 7.68
C ASP A 71 -4.39 -15.43 8.04
N LYS A 72 -4.68 -15.29 9.34
CA LYS A 72 -6.01 -14.89 9.84
C LYS A 72 -6.35 -13.48 9.39
N PHE A 73 -5.43 -12.54 9.52
CA PHE A 73 -5.66 -11.15 9.12
C PHE A 73 -5.87 -11.04 7.60
N ILE A 74 -5.05 -11.70 6.78
CA ILE A 74 -5.26 -11.77 5.32
C ILE A 74 -6.68 -12.24 5.02
N LYS A 75 -7.15 -13.29 5.71
CA LYS A 75 -8.51 -13.80 5.51
C LYS A 75 -9.57 -12.75 5.84
N ILE A 76 -9.43 -12.05 6.97
CA ILE A 76 -10.37 -10.99 7.37
C ILE A 76 -10.35 -9.85 6.34
N LEU A 77 -9.16 -9.37 5.94
CA LEU A 77 -9.01 -8.31 4.95
C LEU A 77 -9.68 -8.68 3.62
N LYS A 78 -9.53 -9.93 3.16
CA LYS A 78 -10.17 -10.42 1.93
C LYS A 78 -11.70 -10.47 2.00
N GLU A 79 -12.23 -10.66 3.21
CA GLU A 79 -13.67 -10.69 3.50
C GLU A 79 -14.23 -9.28 3.77
N ASN A 80 -13.36 -8.25 3.90
CA ASN A 80 -13.78 -6.89 4.20
C ASN A 80 -13.68 -5.95 2.98
N PRO A 81 -14.81 -5.48 2.44
CA PRO A 81 -14.82 -4.59 1.28
C PRO A 81 -14.31 -3.17 1.53
N THR A 82 -14.23 -2.72 2.79
CA THR A 82 -13.89 -1.34 3.17
C THR A 82 -12.41 -0.98 3.05
N GLY A 83 -11.56 -1.97 2.81
CA GLY A 83 -10.12 -1.79 2.73
C GLY A 83 -9.40 -2.00 4.05
N GLY A 84 -8.17 -1.51 4.11
CA GLY A 84 -7.23 -1.77 5.20
C GLY A 84 -5.80 -1.83 4.72
N SER A 85 -4.85 -2.09 5.62
CA SER A 85 -3.43 -2.18 5.27
C SER A 85 -2.73 -3.39 5.83
N LEU A 86 -1.63 -3.74 5.17
CA LEU A 86 -0.68 -4.76 5.58
C LEU A 86 0.75 -4.26 5.47
N LYS A 87 1.54 -4.57 6.48
CA LYS A 87 2.98 -4.35 6.45
C LYS A 87 3.70 -5.61 5.96
N TYR A 88 4.64 -5.41 5.04
CA TYR A 88 5.49 -6.43 4.44
C TYR A 88 6.96 -6.11 4.70
N SER A 89 7.75 -7.15 4.85
CA SER A 89 9.21 -7.05 4.86
C SER A 89 9.81 -8.13 3.98
N ALA A 90 10.99 -7.85 3.41
CA ALA A 90 11.73 -8.88 2.72
C ALA A 90 12.11 -10.00 3.68
N ILE A 91 12.06 -11.24 3.18
CA ILE A 91 12.54 -12.41 3.90
C ILE A 91 14.03 -12.21 4.21
N ARG A 92 14.37 -12.29 5.50
CA ARG A 92 15.72 -12.08 6.02
C ARG A 92 16.75 -12.91 5.22
N GLY A 93 17.87 -12.28 4.89
CA GLY A 93 18.96 -12.90 4.13
C GLY A 93 18.78 -12.97 2.61
N PHE A 94 17.63 -12.58 2.04
CA PHE A 94 17.44 -12.65 0.58
C PHE A 94 18.10 -11.48 -0.17
N TYR A 95 17.92 -10.25 0.33
CA TYR A 95 18.49 -9.03 -0.26
C TYR A 95 19.65 -8.43 0.54
N GLU A 96 20.03 -9.08 1.65
CA GLU A 96 21.17 -8.68 2.46
C GLU A 96 22.46 -8.83 1.63
N THR A 97 23.26 -7.77 1.57
CA THR A 97 24.56 -7.82 0.91
C THR A 97 25.67 -7.98 1.94
N LYS A 98 26.83 -8.52 1.54
CA LYS A 98 27.99 -8.62 2.44
C LYS A 98 28.44 -7.26 2.98
N ASP A 99 28.24 -6.21 2.21
CA ASP A 99 28.67 -4.85 2.55
C ASP A 99 27.62 -4.09 3.36
N ASN A 100 26.39 -4.60 3.43
CA ASN A 100 25.30 -4.02 4.21
C ASN A 100 24.27 -5.10 4.64
N PRO A 101 24.67 -6.01 5.54
CA PRO A 101 23.82 -7.13 5.95
C PRO A 101 22.59 -6.69 6.76
N ASP A 102 22.65 -5.51 7.37
CA ASP A 102 21.55 -4.95 8.17
C ASP A 102 20.64 -4.02 7.34
N PHE A 103 20.92 -3.83 6.05
CA PHE A 103 20.15 -2.96 5.17
C PHE A 103 19.47 -3.79 4.07
N TYR A 104 18.23 -4.20 4.34
CA TYR A 104 17.37 -4.93 3.42
C TYR A 104 16.01 -4.23 3.29
N PRO A 105 15.17 -4.57 2.31
CA PRO A 105 13.87 -3.92 2.15
C PRO A 105 12.93 -4.30 3.29
N TYR A 106 12.61 -3.34 4.17
CA TYR A 106 11.67 -3.51 5.28
C TYR A 106 10.60 -2.40 5.25
N ASP A 107 9.55 -2.53 6.08
CA ASP A 107 8.47 -1.55 6.23
C ASP A 107 7.72 -1.19 4.93
N LEU A 108 7.52 -2.14 4.01
CA LEU A 108 6.64 -1.89 2.87
C LEU A 108 5.18 -1.99 3.33
N ILE A 109 4.47 -0.87 3.36
CA ILE A 109 3.06 -0.84 3.71
C ILE A 109 2.25 -0.87 2.41
N VAL A 110 1.26 -1.76 2.35
CA VAL A 110 0.28 -1.82 1.26
C VAL A 110 -1.10 -1.53 1.84
N SER A 111 -1.68 -0.42 1.42
CA SER A 111 -3.02 0.03 1.82
C SER A 111 -4.00 -0.15 0.67
N TYR A 112 -5.17 -0.71 0.98
CA TYR A 112 -6.28 -0.92 0.07
C TYR A 112 -7.39 0.04 0.47
N TYR A 113 -7.90 0.80 -0.51
CA TYR A 113 -8.91 1.84 -0.28
C TYR A 113 -10.22 1.52 -0.99
N SER A 114 -11.32 1.72 -0.26
CA SER A 114 -12.69 1.62 -0.74
C SER A 114 -13.42 2.90 -0.34
N PHE A 115 -13.95 3.63 -1.32
CA PHE A 115 -14.71 4.87 -1.11
C PHE A 115 -16.23 4.64 -1.06
N ASP A 116 -16.69 3.47 -1.50
CA ASP A 116 -18.10 3.09 -1.47
C ASP A 116 -18.42 2.05 -0.38
N ASN A 117 -17.42 1.68 0.43
CA ASN A 117 -17.47 0.63 1.45
C ASN A 117 -17.90 -0.75 0.91
N GLN A 118 -17.76 -0.98 -0.40
CA GLN A 118 -18.21 -2.20 -1.08
C GLN A 118 -17.14 -2.80 -2.00
N THR A 119 -16.26 -1.99 -2.59
CA THR A 119 -15.24 -2.45 -3.53
C THR A 119 -13.94 -1.70 -3.36
N ILE A 120 -12.80 -2.36 -3.57
CA ILE A 120 -11.51 -1.67 -3.59
C ILE A 120 -11.38 -0.92 -4.91
N GLU A 121 -11.01 0.36 -4.80
CA GLU A 121 -10.80 1.28 -5.92
C GLU A 121 -9.40 1.89 -5.94
N GLY A 122 -8.57 1.60 -4.94
CA GLY A 122 -7.14 1.86 -5.06
C GLY A 122 -6.25 1.10 -4.11
N VAL A 123 -4.97 1.12 -4.46
CA VAL A 123 -3.87 0.53 -3.71
C VAL A 123 -2.77 1.58 -3.56
N LEU A 124 -2.30 1.79 -2.34
CA LEU A 124 -1.17 2.64 -2.01
C LEU A 124 -0.04 1.77 -1.48
N MET A 125 1.14 1.88 -2.09
CA MET A 125 2.36 1.26 -1.58
C MET A 125 3.27 2.34 -1.02
N THR A 126 3.57 2.24 0.26
CA THR A 126 4.40 3.22 0.98
C THR A 126 5.65 2.54 1.50
N ILE A 127 6.80 3.15 1.23
CA ILE A 127 8.09 2.70 1.72
C ILE A 127 8.99 3.88 2.06
N ARG A 128 9.90 3.71 3.03
CA ARG A 128 10.91 4.73 3.35
C ARG A 128 11.77 5.06 2.13
N GLU A 129 12.04 6.35 1.92
CA GLU A 129 12.81 6.84 0.77
C GLU A 129 14.20 6.21 0.70
N GLU A 130 14.91 6.12 1.83
CA GLU A 130 16.25 5.53 1.86
C GLU A 130 16.24 4.07 1.37
N THR A 131 15.26 3.29 1.83
CA THR A 131 15.07 1.89 1.42
C THR A 131 14.70 1.82 -0.07
N TYR A 132 13.80 2.67 -0.54
CA TYR A 132 13.46 2.73 -1.96
C TYR A 132 14.68 3.04 -2.82
N ASN A 133 15.43 4.10 -2.50
CA ASN A 133 16.57 4.54 -3.30
C ASN A 133 17.65 3.46 -3.43
N TYR A 134 17.88 2.68 -2.37
CA TYR A 134 18.85 1.57 -2.42
C TYR A 134 18.35 0.39 -3.26
N PHE A 135 17.04 0.14 -3.26
CA PHE A 135 16.40 -0.97 -3.95
C PHE A 135 15.49 -0.51 -5.09
N GLU A 136 15.82 0.61 -5.74
CA GLU A 136 14.92 1.32 -6.67
C GLU A 136 14.48 0.40 -7.81
N SER A 137 15.44 -0.30 -8.43
CA SER A 137 15.14 -1.24 -9.52
C SER A 137 14.21 -2.38 -9.11
N LEU A 138 14.31 -2.88 -7.86
CA LEU A 138 13.42 -3.91 -7.33
C LEU A 138 11.99 -3.35 -7.18
N PHE A 139 11.84 -2.17 -6.60
CA PHE A 139 10.53 -1.57 -6.40
C PHE A 139 9.87 -1.12 -7.70
N ASP A 140 10.64 -0.63 -8.66
CA ASP A 140 10.13 -0.33 -10.00
C ASP A 140 9.65 -1.59 -10.72
N GLU A 141 10.35 -2.73 -10.55
CA GLU A 141 9.94 -4.01 -11.10
C GLU A 141 8.66 -4.55 -10.43
N ILE A 142 8.57 -4.46 -9.10
CA ILE A 142 7.34 -4.80 -8.35
C ILE A 142 6.17 -3.92 -8.84
N ASN A 143 6.36 -2.61 -8.90
CA ASN A 143 5.34 -1.66 -9.33
C ASN A 143 4.87 -1.94 -10.77
N LYS A 144 5.80 -2.29 -11.67
CA LYS A 144 5.47 -2.66 -13.04
C LYS A 144 4.68 -3.97 -13.10
N THR A 145 5.11 -4.99 -12.35
CA THR A 145 4.40 -6.29 -12.29
C THR A 145 2.98 -6.11 -11.76
N ILE A 146 2.82 -5.27 -10.73
CA ILE A 146 1.51 -4.88 -10.22
C ILE A 146 0.70 -4.22 -11.33
N TYR A 147 1.24 -3.21 -12.00
CA TYR A 147 0.56 -2.52 -13.11
C TYR A 147 0.07 -3.49 -14.20
N ASP A 148 0.92 -4.42 -14.62
CA ASP A 148 0.61 -5.37 -15.70
C ASP A 148 -0.47 -6.40 -15.30
N GLU A 149 -0.45 -6.87 -14.05
CA GLU A 149 -1.37 -7.89 -13.53
C GLU A 149 -2.73 -7.30 -13.12
N ILE A 150 -2.74 -6.17 -12.39
CA ILE A 150 -3.97 -5.57 -11.87
C ILE A 150 -4.63 -4.62 -12.87
N LYS A 151 -3.85 -4.10 -13.84
CA LYS A 151 -4.26 -3.15 -14.88
C LYS A 151 -4.99 -1.94 -14.29
N PRO A 152 -4.30 -1.14 -13.46
CA PRO A 152 -4.89 0.03 -12.84
C PRO A 152 -5.27 1.04 -13.93
N LEU A 153 -6.27 1.88 -13.63
CA LEU A 153 -6.68 2.98 -14.49
C LEU A 153 -5.57 4.03 -14.61
N LYS A 154 -4.84 4.29 -13.52
CA LYS A 154 -3.63 5.10 -13.46
C LYS A 154 -2.70 4.69 -12.33
N ALA A 155 -1.41 5.00 -12.51
CA ALA A 155 -0.37 4.80 -11.52
C ALA A 155 0.50 6.06 -11.39
N TYR A 156 0.71 6.51 -10.16
CA TYR A 156 1.55 7.67 -9.85
C TYR A 156 2.58 7.30 -8.79
N LYS A 157 3.75 7.93 -8.85
CA LYS A 157 4.78 7.93 -7.81
C LYS A 157 4.93 9.34 -7.25
N ARG A 158 5.21 9.43 -5.96
CA ARG A 158 5.62 10.70 -5.34
C ARG A 158 6.56 10.47 -4.18
N ARG A 159 7.35 11.49 -3.89
CA ARG A 159 8.13 11.60 -2.67
C ARG A 159 7.34 12.43 -1.67
N GLU A 160 7.09 11.87 -0.51
CA GLU A 160 6.37 12.51 0.58
C GLU A 160 7.28 12.62 1.80
N THR A 161 7.18 13.73 2.53
CA THR A 161 7.92 13.94 3.78
C THR A 161 7.05 13.78 5.01
N ASP A 162 5.72 13.75 4.86
CA ASP A 162 4.76 13.53 5.94
C ASP A 162 3.81 12.37 5.58
N ALA A 163 3.80 11.30 6.38
CA ALA A 163 2.90 10.16 6.21
C ALA A 163 1.44 10.61 6.41
N SER A 164 0.86 11.17 5.37
CA SER A 164 -0.36 11.95 5.40
C SER A 164 -1.42 11.34 4.48
N GLU A 165 -2.69 11.62 4.79
CA GLU A 165 -3.88 11.30 3.99
C GLU A 165 -3.85 11.83 2.53
N ILE A 166 -2.75 12.45 2.09
CA ILE A 166 -2.66 13.07 0.77
C ILE A 166 -2.69 12.01 -0.34
N GLY A 167 -2.06 10.85 -0.14
CA GLY A 167 -2.14 9.73 -1.10
C GLY A 167 -3.58 9.28 -1.35
N GLU A 168 -4.38 9.21 -0.28
CA GLU A 168 -5.81 8.92 -0.32
C GLU A 168 -6.60 10.03 -1.03
N LYS A 169 -6.35 11.31 -0.71
CA LYS A 169 -6.99 12.45 -1.37
C LYS A 169 -6.70 12.47 -2.88
N ILE A 170 -5.48 12.14 -3.29
CA ILE A 170 -5.11 12.04 -4.71
C ILE A 170 -5.92 10.93 -5.39
N LEU A 171 -6.02 9.76 -4.74
CA LEU A 171 -6.79 8.64 -5.24
C LEU A 171 -8.28 9.00 -5.38
N GLU A 172 -8.86 9.66 -4.38
CA GLU A 172 -10.25 10.14 -4.39
C GLU A 172 -10.49 11.14 -5.54
N LEU A 173 -9.61 12.14 -5.68
CA LEU A 173 -9.69 13.13 -6.75
C LEU A 173 -9.60 12.48 -8.13
N TYR A 174 -8.74 11.47 -8.28
CA TYR A 174 -8.65 10.71 -9.52
C TYR A 174 -9.96 9.98 -9.85
N LEU A 175 -10.51 9.23 -8.89
CA LEU A 175 -11.75 8.46 -9.06
C LEU A 175 -12.96 9.36 -9.34
N LYS A 176 -12.99 10.57 -8.78
CA LYS A 176 -14.01 11.58 -9.05
C LYS A 176 -13.80 12.33 -10.38
N GLY A 177 -12.73 12.03 -11.12
CA GLY A 177 -12.39 12.73 -12.38
C GLY A 177 -11.90 14.18 -12.17
N ASN A 178 -11.54 14.53 -10.94
CA ASN A 178 -11.15 15.88 -10.52
C ASN A 178 -9.63 16.07 -10.44
N LEU A 179 -8.82 15.01 -10.67
CA LEU A 179 -7.38 15.14 -10.71
C LEU A 179 -6.92 15.90 -11.96
N THR A 180 -6.44 17.13 -11.78
CA THR A 180 -6.01 18.02 -12.86
C THR A 180 -4.49 18.12 -12.98
N GLN A 181 -4.02 18.63 -14.12
CA GLN A 181 -2.59 18.89 -14.36
C GLN A 181 -1.96 19.90 -13.39
N SER A 182 -2.75 20.81 -12.81
CA SER A 182 -2.23 21.74 -11.80
C SER A 182 -1.94 21.00 -10.49
N ILE A 183 -2.85 20.11 -10.07
CA ILE A 183 -2.68 19.29 -8.85
C ILE A 183 -1.50 18.35 -9.00
N ILE A 184 -1.34 17.69 -10.16
CA ILE A 184 -0.19 16.82 -10.44
C ILE A 184 1.13 17.56 -10.22
N LYS A 185 1.25 18.80 -10.73
CA LYS A 185 2.45 19.62 -10.55
C LYS A 185 2.66 20.07 -9.12
N GLU A 186 1.59 20.51 -8.46
CA GLU A 186 1.63 20.99 -7.07
C GLU A 186 2.05 19.87 -6.11
N GLN A 187 1.49 18.68 -6.30
CA GLN A 187 1.77 17.48 -5.51
C GLN A 187 3.02 16.73 -6.00
N LYS A 188 3.71 17.23 -7.03
CA LYS A 188 4.91 16.64 -7.63
C LYS A 188 4.74 15.14 -7.96
N LEU A 189 3.60 14.80 -8.57
CA LEU A 189 3.31 13.42 -8.97
C LEU A 189 4.01 13.09 -10.29
N GLU A 190 4.63 11.92 -10.33
CA GLU A 190 5.23 11.33 -11.53
C GLU A 190 4.35 10.18 -12.02
N GLU A 191 3.86 10.25 -13.26
CA GLU A 191 3.10 9.15 -13.86
C GLU A 191 4.06 8.01 -14.22
N LEU A 192 3.82 6.82 -13.68
CA LEU A 192 4.78 5.71 -13.81
C LEU A 192 4.65 4.97 -15.14
N PHE A 193 3.44 4.89 -15.69
CA PHE A 193 3.13 4.06 -16.86
C PHE A 193 2.00 4.70 -17.67
N SER A 194 2.14 4.71 -19.00
CA SER A 194 1.23 5.36 -19.96
C SER A 194 0.77 4.42 -21.07
#